data_AF-A0A3B9FRK7-F1
#
_entry.id   AF-A0A3B9FRK7-F1
#
_cell.length_a   1.000
_cell.length_b   1.000
_cell.length_c   1.000
_cell.angle_alpha   90.00
_cell.angle_beta   90.00
_cell.angle_gamma   90.00
#
_symmetry.space_group_name_H-M   'P 1'
#
loop_
_entity.id
_entity.type
_entity.pdbx_description
1 polymer ?
#
loop_
_entity_poly.entity_id
_entity_poly.type
_entity_poly.pdbx_seq_one_letter_code
_entity_poly.pdbx_strand_id
1 'polypeptide(L)'
;IPWYHKSKLVPGVERLPYPGTLKFMEYFTLDLGGISGSLGTQKDRSVFYNSDSTGVGTAICYESIFGEYVTRYVKNGAGLLFIITNDGWWGNTAGYKQHCAYASLRAIENRRSIARSANTGISCFVNQRGDISQATAWAEDAVITGVVYANSRQTFYTRNGDYLARTACWVMVLLWLFTFVRNRTARLRSISK
;
A
#
# COMPACT_ATOMS: atom_id res chain seq x y z
N ILE A 1 19.75 -9.97 -6.22
CA ILE A 1 18.76 -10.44 -5.22
C ILE A 1 17.88 -11.47 -5.93
N PRO A 2 17.92 -12.76 -5.55
CA PRO A 2 17.17 -13.81 -6.24
C PRO A 2 15.71 -13.96 -5.77
N TRP A 3 15.36 -13.55 -4.55
CA TRP A 3 14.02 -13.71 -3.97
C TRP A 3 13.59 -12.51 -3.12
N TYR A 4 12.27 -12.31 -3.02
CA TYR A 4 11.63 -11.29 -2.17
C TYR A 4 10.54 -11.94 -1.30
N HIS A 5 10.55 -11.62 -0.02
CA HIS A 5 9.60 -12.07 0.98
C HIS A 5 8.61 -10.97 1.32
N LYS A 6 7.32 -11.30 1.41
CA LYS A 6 6.27 -10.34 1.79
C LYS A 6 6.53 -9.79 3.19
N SER A 7 6.60 -8.46 3.35
CA SER A 7 6.76 -7.77 4.63
C SER A 7 5.42 -7.36 5.27
N LYS A 8 4.39 -7.03 4.49
CA LYS A 8 3.06 -6.66 5.04
C LYS A 8 2.08 -7.81 4.89
N LEU A 9 1.99 -8.60 5.95
CA LEU A 9 1.05 -9.71 6.05
C LEU A 9 -0.36 -9.22 6.36
N VAL A 10 -1.37 -9.89 5.80
CA VAL A 10 -2.78 -9.64 6.08
C VAL A 10 -3.11 -10.16 7.49
N PRO A 11 -3.55 -9.29 8.42
CA PRO A 11 -3.94 -9.72 9.76
C PRO A 11 -5.11 -10.70 9.71
N GLY A 12 -5.05 -11.77 10.51
CA GLY A 12 -6.09 -12.80 10.61
C GLY A 12 -6.09 -13.86 9.50
N VAL A 13 -5.41 -13.60 8.38
CA VAL A 13 -5.28 -14.55 7.25
C VAL A 13 -3.85 -15.10 7.16
N GLU A 14 -2.85 -14.21 7.14
CA GLU A 14 -1.43 -14.57 6.99
C GLU A 14 -0.65 -14.41 8.29
N ARG A 15 -1.19 -13.64 9.26
CA ARG A 15 -0.60 -13.46 10.58
C ARG A 15 -1.67 -13.31 11.64
N LEU A 16 -1.56 -14.10 12.70
CA LEU A 16 -2.41 -13.94 13.86
C LEU A 16 -2.09 -12.62 14.59
N PRO A 17 -3.08 -11.73 14.83
CA PRO A 17 -2.87 -10.58 15.70
C PRO A 17 -2.55 -11.06 17.12
N TYR A 18 -1.52 -10.49 17.76
CA TYR A 18 -1.10 -10.82 19.13
C TYR A 18 -0.96 -12.33 19.42
N PRO A 19 0.01 -13.02 18.79
CA PRO A 19 0.17 -14.47 18.93
C PRO A 19 0.46 -14.93 20.36
N GLY A 20 0.89 -14.03 21.26
CA GLY A 20 1.06 -14.37 22.68
C GLY A 20 -0.26 -14.59 23.44
N THR A 21 -1.34 -13.91 23.04
CA THR A 21 -2.63 -13.91 23.76
C THR A 21 -3.76 -14.61 23.00
N LEU A 22 -3.71 -14.63 21.67
CA LEU A 22 -4.81 -15.12 20.83
C LEU A 22 -4.52 -16.48 20.17
N LYS A 23 -3.52 -17.23 20.64
CA LYS A 23 -3.15 -18.55 20.10
C LYS A 23 -4.32 -19.53 19.96
N PHE A 24 -5.31 -19.47 20.86
CA PHE A 24 -6.50 -20.32 20.79
C PHE A 24 -7.39 -20.04 19.56
N MET A 25 -7.24 -18.87 18.91
CA MET A 25 -7.98 -18.49 17.71
C MET A 25 -7.38 -19.01 16.41
N GLU A 26 -6.22 -19.68 16.45
CA GLU A 26 -5.63 -20.34 15.27
C GLU A 26 -6.62 -21.32 14.60
N TYR A 27 -7.58 -21.87 15.35
CA TYR A 27 -8.64 -22.75 14.84
C TYR A 27 -9.70 -22.05 13.97
N PHE A 28 -9.91 -20.74 14.13
CA PHE A 28 -10.96 -19.98 13.44
C PHE A 28 -10.47 -19.17 12.23
N THR A 29 -9.17 -19.19 11.95
CA THR A 29 -8.55 -18.41 10.89
C THR A 29 -8.46 -19.23 9.60
N LEU A 30 -8.98 -18.66 8.49
CA LEU A 30 -9.00 -19.28 7.17
C LEU A 30 -7.58 -19.58 6.67
N ASP A 31 -7.25 -20.86 6.47
CA ASP A 31 -5.95 -21.28 5.95
C ASP A 31 -5.88 -21.08 4.43
N LEU A 32 -5.43 -19.90 4.02
CA LEU A 32 -5.13 -19.54 2.63
C LEU A 32 -3.63 -19.71 2.30
N GLY A 33 -2.94 -20.64 2.97
CA GLY A 33 -1.56 -21.00 2.64
C GLY A 33 -0.52 -20.65 3.71
N GLY A 34 -0.88 -20.70 4.99
CA GLY A 34 0.11 -20.87 6.05
C GLY A 34 0.16 -19.79 7.12
N ILE A 35 -0.53 -20.05 8.22
CA ILE A 35 -0.21 -19.45 9.53
C ILE A 35 1.19 -19.90 10.01
N SER A 36 1.69 -21.03 9.47
CA SER A 36 3.09 -21.48 9.54
C SER A 36 4.08 -20.62 8.73
N GLY A 37 3.60 -19.75 7.82
CA GLY A 37 4.40 -18.89 6.94
C GLY A 37 4.84 -17.54 7.53
N SER A 38 4.47 -17.23 8.78
CA SER A 38 4.89 -15.98 9.45
C SER A 38 6.41 -15.85 9.66
N LEU A 39 7.17 -16.92 9.41
CA LEU A 39 8.63 -17.00 9.53
C LEU A 39 9.39 -16.27 8.41
N GLY A 40 8.75 -16.01 7.27
CA GLY A 40 9.40 -15.49 6.06
C GLY A 40 8.96 -14.08 5.72
N THR A 41 9.16 -13.10 6.60
CA THR A 41 9.05 -11.68 6.25
C THR A 41 10.43 -11.07 6.14
N GLN A 42 10.64 -10.14 5.21
CA GLN A 42 11.85 -9.33 5.20
C GLN A 42 11.60 -7.98 5.89
N LYS A 43 12.62 -7.52 6.62
CA LYS A 43 12.58 -6.22 7.31
C LYS A 43 12.51 -5.05 6.33
N ASP A 44 13.34 -5.13 5.29
CA ASP A 44 13.55 -4.04 4.35
C ASP A 44 13.14 -4.44 2.93
N ARG A 45 12.55 -3.49 2.22
CA ARG A 45 12.12 -3.62 0.83
C ARG A 45 13.33 -3.70 -0.09
N SER A 46 13.33 -4.68 -0.99
CA SER A 46 14.40 -4.85 -1.98
C SER A 46 13.96 -4.39 -3.36
N VAL A 47 14.87 -3.73 -4.09
CA VAL A 47 14.64 -3.36 -5.49
C VAL A 47 15.39 -4.36 -6.37
N PHE A 48 14.68 -4.97 -7.32
CA PHE A 48 15.29 -5.82 -8.33
C PHE A 48 15.86 -4.95 -9.44
N TYR A 49 17.04 -5.29 -9.96
CA TYR A 49 17.66 -4.55 -11.05
C TYR A 49 17.81 -5.48 -12.25
N ASN A 50 17.45 -4.98 -13.43
CA ASN A 50 17.77 -5.66 -14.70
C ASN A 50 19.22 -5.34 -15.13
N SER A 51 19.65 -5.92 -16.26
CA SER A 51 20.97 -5.66 -16.88
C SER A 51 21.25 -4.17 -17.11
N ASP A 52 20.19 -3.42 -17.43
CA ASP A 52 20.28 -2.00 -17.79
C ASP A 52 20.17 -1.08 -16.56
N SER A 53 20.32 -1.63 -15.35
CA SER A 53 20.24 -0.91 -14.07
C SER A 53 18.88 -0.24 -13.80
N THR A 54 17.80 -0.69 -14.45
CA THR A 54 16.43 -0.28 -14.13
C THR A 54 15.94 -1.01 -12.89
N GLY A 55 15.67 -0.26 -11.83
CA GLY A 55 15.12 -0.78 -10.59
C GLY A 55 13.62 -1.08 -10.67
N VAL A 56 13.19 -2.22 -10.14
CA VAL A 56 11.79 -2.65 -10.02
C VAL A 56 11.47 -2.94 -8.56
N GLY A 57 10.49 -2.22 -8.01
CA GLY A 57 9.94 -2.50 -6.70
C GLY A 57 8.72 -3.40 -6.80
N THR A 58 8.70 -4.52 -6.07
CA THR A 58 7.61 -5.50 -6.15
C THR A 58 6.79 -5.50 -4.86
N ALA A 59 5.52 -5.13 -4.96
CA ALA A 59 4.56 -5.23 -3.87
C ALA A 59 3.72 -6.50 -4.04
N ILE A 60 3.63 -7.32 -2.99
CA ILE A 60 2.81 -8.52 -2.98
C ILE A 60 1.46 -8.20 -2.36
N CYS A 61 0.41 -8.31 -3.17
CA CYS A 61 -0.98 -8.23 -2.77
C CYS A 61 -1.25 -6.97 -1.93
N TYR A 62 -1.64 -7.19 -0.67
CA TYR A 62 -2.01 -6.16 0.30
C TYR A 62 -0.90 -5.15 0.60
N GLU A 63 0.36 -5.41 0.26
CA GLU A 63 1.45 -4.42 0.39
C GLU A 63 1.19 -3.14 -0.40
N SER A 64 0.48 -3.26 -1.53
CA SER A 64 0.23 -2.14 -2.45
C SER A 64 -0.66 -1.04 -1.86
N ILE A 65 -1.49 -1.36 -0.86
CA ILE A 65 -2.39 -0.38 -0.26
C ILE A 65 -1.66 0.58 0.70
N PHE A 66 -0.47 0.20 1.18
CA PHE A 66 0.32 1.01 2.10
C PHE A 66 1.20 1.99 1.31
N GLY A 67 0.74 3.23 1.13
CA GLY A 67 1.42 4.26 0.33
C GLY A 67 2.85 4.53 0.77
N GLU A 68 3.08 4.73 2.08
CA GLU A 68 4.43 4.93 2.62
C GLU A 68 5.32 3.69 2.39
N TYR A 69 4.73 2.49 2.43
CA TYR A 69 5.47 1.26 2.15
C TYR A 69 5.91 1.21 0.67
N VAL A 70 5.01 1.43 -0.27
CA VAL A 70 5.35 1.42 -1.69
C VAL A 70 6.36 2.53 -2.04
N THR A 71 6.19 3.72 -1.47
CA THR A 71 7.11 4.86 -1.61
C THR A 71 8.54 4.49 -1.21
N ARG A 72 8.67 3.61 -0.21
CA ARG A 72 9.89 2.87 0.19
C ARG A 72 10.75 2.39 -0.98
N TYR A 73 10.13 1.69 -1.93
CA TYR A 73 10.82 1.12 -3.10
C TYR A 73 11.42 2.20 -3.98
N VAL A 74 10.68 3.27 -4.19
CA VAL A 74 11.07 4.41 -5.02
C VAL A 74 12.18 5.21 -4.33
N LYS A 75 12.09 5.30 -2.99
CA LYS A 75 13.18 5.51 -2.01
C LYS A 75 14.51 4.88 -2.44
N ASN A 76 14.43 3.58 -2.63
CA ASN A 76 15.55 2.68 -2.83
C ASN A 76 15.96 2.51 -4.30
N GLY A 77 15.48 3.39 -5.20
CA GLY A 77 15.89 3.40 -6.61
C GLY A 77 14.95 2.69 -7.59
N ALA A 78 13.76 2.25 -7.16
CA ALA A 78 12.79 1.66 -8.08
C ALA A 78 12.32 2.70 -9.13
N GLY A 79 12.56 2.40 -10.40
CA GLY A 79 12.09 3.14 -11.56
C GLY A 79 10.75 2.63 -12.12
N LEU A 80 10.35 1.42 -11.74
CA LEU A 80 9.07 0.79 -12.02
C LEU A 80 8.51 0.14 -10.74
N LEU A 81 7.21 -0.09 -10.71
CA LEU A 81 6.56 -0.87 -9.65
C LEU A 81 5.82 -2.06 -10.25
N PHE A 82 5.88 -3.20 -9.59
CA PHE A 82 5.14 -4.41 -9.96
C PHE A 82 4.24 -4.80 -8.80
N ILE A 83 3.00 -5.16 -9.09
CA ILE A 83 2.05 -5.66 -8.10
C ILE A 83 1.64 -7.06 -8.51
N ILE A 84 1.96 -8.05 -7.67
CA ILE A 84 1.51 -9.44 -7.87
C ILE A 84 0.49 -9.77 -6.80
N THR A 85 -0.68 -10.28 -7.18
CA THR A 85 -1.78 -10.45 -6.22
C THR A 85 -2.70 -11.62 -6.57
N ASN A 86 -3.33 -12.18 -5.53
CA ASN A 86 -4.48 -13.06 -5.67
C ASN A 86 -5.69 -12.36 -5.05
N ASP A 87 -6.59 -11.88 -5.91
CA ASP A 87 -7.83 -11.21 -5.49
C ASP A 87 -9.01 -12.17 -5.35
N GLY A 88 -8.83 -13.48 -5.60
CA GLY A 88 -9.91 -14.47 -5.63
C GLY A 88 -10.75 -14.53 -4.35
N TRP A 89 -10.12 -14.29 -3.20
CA TRP A 89 -10.75 -14.33 -1.88
C TRP A 89 -11.80 -13.22 -1.66
N TRP A 90 -11.80 -12.17 -2.48
CA TRP A 90 -12.85 -11.14 -2.45
C TRP A 90 -14.14 -11.58 -3.14
N GLY A 91 -14.10 -12.63 -3.96
CA GLY A 91 -15.15 -12.94 -4.92
C GLY A 91 -15.37 -11.79 -5.93
N ASN A 92 -16.41 -11.93 -6.77
CA ASN A 92 -16.78 -10.87 -7.73
C ASN A 92 -17.52 -9.72 -7.01
N THR A 93 -16.81 -9.01 -6.14
CA THR A 93 -17.33 -7.90 -5.34
C THR A 93 -16.57 -6.61 -5.64
N ALA A 94 -16.88 -5.52 -4.94
CA ALA A 94 -16.13 -4.26 -5.08
C ALA A 94 -14.68 -4.35 -4.56
N GLY A 95 -14.34 -5.34 -3.74
CA GLY A 95 -13.03 -5.43 -3.05
C GLY A 95 -11.85 -5.45 -4.02
N TYR A 96 -11.86 -6.32 -5.02
CA TYR A 96 -10.77 -6.39 -6.01
C TYR A 96 -10.65 -5.14 -6.88
N LYS A 97 -11.78 -4.46 -7.15
CA LYS A 97 -11.82 -3.21 -7.91
C LYS A 97 -11.18 -2.08 -7.11
N GLN A 98 -11.50 -1.98 -5.82
CA GLN A 98 -10.85 -1.04 -4.90
C GLN A 98 -9.36 -1.34 -4.74
N HIS A 99 -8.99 -2.62 -4.65
CA HIS A 99 -7.58 -3.03 -4.60
C HIS A 99 -6.82 -2.63 -5.87
N CYS A 100 -7.42 -2.77 -7.06
CA CYS A 100 -6.86 -2.27 -8.31
C CYS A 100 -6.72 -0.74 -8.32
N ALA A 101 -7.71 0.00 -7.81
CA ALA A 101 -7.65 1.47 -7.73
C ALA A 101 -6.47 1.99 -6.88
N TYR A 102 -6.04 1.25 -5.86
CA TYR A 102 -4.82 1.59 -5.12
C TYR A 102 -3.57 1.56 -6.00
N ALA A 103 -3.51 0.70 -7.03
CA ALA A 103 -2.39 0.72 -7.98
C ALA A 103 -2.30 2.08 -8.71
N SER A 104 -3.43 2.63 -9.17
CA SER A 104 -3.48 4.00 -9.72
C SER A 104 -2.99 5.05 -8.74
N LEU A 105 -3.41 4.98 -7.48
CA LEU A 105 -2.96 5.91 -6.45
C LEU A 105 -1.43 5.82 -6.23
N ARG A 106 -0.88 4.60 -6.12
CA ARG A 106 0.57 4.37 -5.99
C ARG A 106 1.36 4.91 -7.17
N ALA A 107 0.82 4.77 -8.38
CA ALA A 107 1.42 5.27 -9.61
C ALA A 107 1.51 6.79 -9.62
N ILE A 108 0.41 7.47 -9.25
CA ILE A 108 0.31 8.94 -9.15
C ILE A 108 1.28 9.47 -8.09
N GLU A 109 1.21 8.91 -6.88
CA GLU A 109 2.01 9.31 -5.73
C GLU A 109 3.51 9.32 -6.04
N ASN A 110 3.97 8.33 -6.81
CA ASN A 110 5.39 8.13 -7.04
C ASN A 110 5.87 8.46 -8.46
N ARG A 111 4.96 8.80 -9.38
CA ARG A 111 5.24 8.92 -10.82
C ARG A 111 5.97 7.69 -11.34
N ARG A 112 5.40 6.51 -11.08
CA ARG A 112 5.92 5.21 -11.52
C ARG A 112 4.85 4.48 -12.32
N SER A 113 5.25 3.92 -13.46
CA SER A 113 4.38 2.98 -14.15
C SER A 113 4.32 1.68 -13.36
N ILE A 114 3.15 1.03 -13.40
CA ILE A 114 2.88 -0.21 -12.68
C ILE A 114 2.43 -1.29 -13.65
N ALA A 115 3.03 -2.46 -13.54
CA ALA A 115 2.45 -3.69 -14.08
C ALA A 115 1.77 -4.46 -12.93
N ARG A 116 0.47 -4.69 -13.03
CA ARG A 116 -0.31 -5.45 -12.05
C ARG A 116 -0.70 -6.80 -12.65
N SER A 117 -0.29 -7.87 -11.99
CA SER A 117 -0.65 -9.24 -12.33
C SER A 117 -1.51 -9.82 -11.21
N ALA A 118 -2.77 -10.11 -11.53
CA ALA A 118 -3.74 -10.71 -10.62
C ALA A 118 -4.20 -12.07 -11.13
N ASN A 119 -4.39 -13.04 -10.23
CA ASN A 119 -4.90 -14.37 -10.60
C ASN A 119 -6.36 -14.32 -11.06
N THR A 120 -7.29 -14.02 -10.16
CA THR A 120 -8.75 -13.93 -10.46
C THR A 120 -9.25 -12.48 -10.57
N GLY A 121 -8.38 -11.50 -10.27
CA GLY A 121 -8.71 -10.07 -10.29
C GLY A 121 -8.30 -9.37 -11.58
N ILE A 122 -8.18 -8.03 -11.51
CA ILE A 122 -7.83 -7.20 -12.67
C ILE A 122 -6.31 -7.21 -12.90
N SER A 123 -5.83 -7.91 -13.93
CA SER A 123 -4.49 -7.66 -14.46
C SER A 123 -4.53 -6.42 -15.36
N CYS A 124 -3.55 -5.52 -15.23
CA CYS A 124 -3.54 -4.27 -16.00
C CYS A 124 -2.17 -3.58 -15.98
N PHE A 125 -2.00 -2.60 -16.88
CA PHE A 125 -0.92 -1.62 -16.82
C PHE A 125 -1.46 -0.27 -16.34
N VAL A 126 -0.72 0.38 -15.45
CA VAL A 126 -1.03 1.71 -14.93
C VAL A 126 0.10 2.65 -15.30
N ASN A 127 -0.19 3.76 -15.96
CA ASN A 127 0.83 4.74 -16.32
C ASN A 127 1.17 5.66 -15.13
N GLN A 128 2.17 6.53 -15.29
CA GLN A 128 2.64 7.42 -14.24
C GLN A 128 1.62 8.51 -13.81
N ARG A 129 0.50 8.67 -14.54
CA ARG A 129 -0.63 9.55 -14.16
C ARG A 129 -1.75 8.78 -13.46
N GLY A 130 -1.62 7.46 -13.32
CA GLY A 130 -2.66 6.60 -12.74
C GLY A 130 -3.67 6.07 -13.75
N ASP A 131 -3.52 6.36 -15.05
CA ASP A 131 -4.44 5.86 -16.08
C ASP A 131 -4.23 4.35 -16.25
N ILE A 132 -5.33 3.59 -16.19
CA ILE A 132 -5.33 2.14 -16.34
C ILE A 132 -5.53 1.78 -17.82
N SER A 133 -4.79 0.78 -18.30
CA SER A 133 -4.90 0.23 -19.65
C SER A 133 -4.84 -1.30 -19.62
N GLN A 134 -5.48 -1.93 -20.61
CA GLN A 134 -5.56 -3.39 -20.74
C GLN A 134 -6.03 -4.10 -19.45
N ALA A 135 -7.06 -3.55 -18.80
CA ALA A 135 -7.66 -4.17 -17.62
C ALA A 135 -8.44 -5.43 -18.01
N THR A 136 -8.08 -6.57 -17.43
CA THR A 136 -8.83 -7.82 -17.58
C THR A 136 -10.11 -7.81 -16.75
N ALA A 137 -11.07 -8.64 -17.11
CA ALA A 137 -12.26 -8.91 -16.31
C ALA A 137 -11.95 -9.85 -15.14
N TRP A 138 -12.94 -10.01 -14.26
CA TRP A 138 -12.86 -10.94 -13.13
C TRP A 138 -12.90 -12.39 -13.62
N ALA A 139 -12.00 -13.24 -13.09
CA ALA A 139 -11.89 -14.66 -13.42
C ALA A 139 -11.77 -14.94 -14.94
N GLU A 140 -11.10 -14.04 -15.67
CA GLU A 140 -10.83 -14.17 -17.10
C GLU A 140 -9.42 -14.73 -17.33
N ASP A 141 -9.32 -15.82 -18.09
CA ASP A 141 -8.04 -16.32 -18.59
C ASP A 141 -7.52 -15.39 -19.69
N ALA A 142 -6.50 -14.60 -19.38
CA ALA A 142 -5.98 -13.59 -20.29
C ALA A 142 -4.45 -13.44 -20.19
N VAL A 143 -3.86 -12.99 -21.31
CA VAL A 143 -2.48 -12.53 -21.38
C VAL A 143 -2.47 -11.11 -21.93
N ILE A 144 -1.87 -10.18 -21.20
CA ILE A 144 -1.74 -8.78 -21.61
C ILE A 144 -0.27 -8.45 -21.82
N THR A 145 0.02 -7.66 -22.85
CA THR A 145 1.39 -7.23 -23.19
C THR A 145 1.39 -5.75 -23.48
N GLY A 146 2.30 -5.02 -22.85
CA GLY A 146 2.39 -3.57 -22.95
C GLY A 146 3.77 -3.06 -22.57
N VAL A 147 4.09 -1.85 -23.03
CA VAL A 147 5.34 -1.16 -22.72
C VAL A 147 5.14 -0.32 -21.47
N VAL A 148 6.03 -0.48 -20.48
CA VAL A 148 6.08 0.35 -19.29
C VAL A 148 7.33 1.22 -19.29
N TYR A 149 7.16 2.51 -18.99
CA TYR A 149 8.25 3.48 -19.00
C TYR A 149 8.77 3.73 -17.58
N ALA A 150 10.04 3.40 -17.37
CA ALA A 150 10.73 3.68 -16.11
C ALA A 150 10.90 5.19 -15.89
N ASN A 151 10.92 5.62 -14.63
CA ASN A 151 11.17 7.00 -14.26
C ASN A 151 12.08 7.06 -13.02
N SER A 152 13.06 7.95 -13.00
CA SER A 152 13.96 8.15 -11.85
C SER A 152 13.61 9.36 -10.99
N ARG A 153 12.76 10.27 -11.47
CA ARG A 153 12.36 11.50 -10.74
C ARG A 153 11.52 11.13 -9.52
N GLN A 154 11.75 11.83 -8.42
CA GLN A 154 10.96 11.68 -7.19
C GLN A 154 9.96 12.82 -7.06
N THR A 155 8.71 12.50 -6.70
CA THR A 155 7.67 13.50 -6.45
C THR A 155 7.87 14.18 -5.10
N PHE A 156 7.10 15.25 -4.85
CA PHE A 156 7.01 15.84 -3.51
C PHE A 156 6.55 14.82 -2.46
N TYR A 157 5.56 13.99 -2.81
CA TYR A 157 5.05 12.93 -1.94
C TYR A 157 6.13 11.87 -1.68
N THR A 158 6.85 11.42 -2.71
CA THR A 158 7.93 10.43 -2.53
C THR A 158 8.97 10.96 -1.55
N ARG A 159 9.38 12.22 -1.65
CA ARG A 159 10.40 12.80 -0.76
C ARG A 159 9.90 12.96 0.67
N ASN A 160 8.71 13.57 0.83
CA ASN A 160 8.24 14.06 2.11
C ASN A 160 7.24 13.12 2.81
N GLY A 161 6.64 12.16 2.12
CA GLY A 161 5.53 11.33 2.62
C GLY A 161 4.26 12.15 2.85
N ASP A 162 3.48 11.77 3.87
CA ASP A 162 2.20 12.39 4.23
C ASP A 162 2.39 13.75 4.93
N TYR A 163 3.12 14.66 4.29
CA TYR A 163 3.40 16.00 4.80
C TYR A 163 2.12 16.78 5.12
N LEU A 164 1.19 16.85 4.17
CA LEU A 164 -0.07 17.58 4.33
C LEU A 164 -0.92 17.04 5.50
N ALA A 165 -1.02 15.71 5.62
CA ALA A 165 -1.78 15.09 6.70
C ALA A 165 -1.15 15.39 8.07
N ARG A 166 0.18 15.26 8.20
CA ARG A 166 0.89 15.58 9.45
C ARG A 166 0.72 17.04 9.84
N THR A 167 0.85 17.98 8.89
CA THR A 167 0.64 19.41 9.17
C THR A 167 -0.80 19.71 9.57
N ALA A 168 -1.78 19.08 8.91
CA ALA A 168 -3.19 19.25 9.24
C ALA A 168 -3.51 18.75 10.65
N CYS A 169 -2.96 17.59 11.04
CA CYS A 169 -3.10 17.07 12.41
C CYS A 169 -2.53 18.04 13.45
N TRP A 170 -1.35 18.61 13.20
CA TRP A 170 -0.75 19.62 14.10
C TRP A 170 -1.62 20.86 14.23
N VAL A 171 -2.10 21.41 13.11
CA VAL A 171 -2.99 22.58 13.11
C VAL A 171 -4.29 22.28 13.85
N MET A 172 -4.88 21.11 13.63
CA MET A 172 -6.09 20.68 14.33
C MET A 172 -5.90 20.65 15.85
N VAL A 173 -4.79 20.08 16.34
CA VAL A 173 -4.47 20.04 17.77
C VAL A 173 -4.31 21.46 18.34
N LEU A 174 -3.61 22.35 17.63
CA LEU A 174 -3.43 23.73 18.06
C LEU A 174 -4.76 24.51 18.13
N LEU A 175 -5.64 24.33 17.14
CA LEU A 175 -6.98 24.94 17.14
C LEU A 175 -7.85 24.40 18.29
N TRP A 176 -7.76 23.10 18.57
CA TRP A 176 -8.45 22.49 19.71
C TRP A 176 -7.96 23.06 21.05
N LEU A 177 -6.64 23.15 21.24
CA LEU A 177 -6.06 23.74 22.45
C LEU A 177 -6.43 25.22 22.60
N PHE A 178 -6.39 25.99 21.51
CA PHE A 178 -6.77 27.40 21.50
C PHE A 178 -8.24 27.58 21.91
N THR A 179 -9.16 26.84 21.29
CA THR A 179 -10.59 26.92 21.60
C THR A 179 -10.89 26.45 23.03
N PHE A 180 -10.22 25.40 23.50
CA PHE A 180 -10.33 24.93 24.88
C PHE A 180 -9.89 25.99 25.90
N VAL A 181 -8.71 26.60 25.71
CA VAL A 181 -8.19 27.64 26.60
C VAL A 181 -9.07 28.88 26.56
N ARG A 182 -9.54 29.30 25.39
CA ARG A 182 -10.47 30.43 25.24
C ARG A 182 -11.78 30.20 25.99
N ASN A 183 -12.35 29.00 25.89
CA ASN A 183 -13.60 28.67 26.58
C ASN A 183 -13.41 28.59 28.11
N ARG A 184 -12.28 28.05 28.57
CA ARG A 184 -11.95 28.00 30.01
C ARG A 184 -11.74 29.38 30.60
N THR A 185 -10.97 30.24 29.92
CA THR A 185 -10.73 31.63 30.35
C THR A 185 -12.00 32.47 30.33
N ALA A 186 -12.86 32.31 29.32
CA ALA A 186 -14.18 32.97 29.29
C ALA A 186 -15.08 32.53 30.45
N ARG A 187 -15.11 31.22 30.78
CA ARG A 187 -15.89 30.69 31.91
C ARG A 187 -15.38 31.21 33.25
N LEU A 188 -14.07 31.27 33.46
CA LEU A 188 -13.48 31.83 34.69
C LEU A 188 -13.81 33.32 34.86
N ARG A 189 -13.76 34.10 33.77
CA ARG A 189 -14.16 35.52 33.78
C ARG A 189 -15.65 35.73 34.11
N SER A 190 -16.51 34.79 33.74
CA SER A 190 -17.94 34.84 34.07
C SER A 190 -18.25 34.51 35.53
N ILE A 191 -17.39 33.75 36.22
CA ILE A 191 -17.57 33.38 37.64
C ILE A 191 -17.03 34.48 38.56
N SER A 192 -16.07 35.28 38.08
CA SER A 192 -15.46 36.40 38.81
C SER A 192 -16.28 37.70 38.78
N LYS A 193 -17.38 37.75 38.05
CA LYS A 193 -18.35 38.86 38.03
C LYS A 193 -19.60 38.44 38.79
#